data_AF-A0A7S0K031-F1
#
_entry.id   AF-A0A7S0K031-F1
#
_cell.length_a   1.000
_cell.length_b   1.000
_cell.length_c   1.000
_cell.angle_alpha   90.00
_cell.angle_beta   90.00
_cell.angle_gamma   90.00
#
_symmetry.space_group_name_H-M   'P 1'
#
loop_
_entity.id
_entity.type
_entity.pdbx_description
1 polymer ?
#
loop_
_entity_poly.entity_id
_entity_poly.type
_entity_poly.pdbx_seq_one_letter_code
_entity_poly.pdbx_strand_id
1 'polypeptide(L)'
;RQALRSALQRSCAAPIARVASAELWAEYEAFEKDNAQATLAASLLAKHKPAFVTASAVARERAALWAAINPHVVPVQPPQDRASSSGPAARGFALVLQQLPGWRALLAYEERNPLRLDAEQHASLMRSHLQRCLLSTRSAPHFWMELARSELRIAGVLGPSEPIFAVADKPDAMASAAGAAARSAALKVLTEGCKAAPRSEALAMATADIAELLGQPKTAVDVYEQAAKGRPSASLLVAWLRFTRRHAGATAARHVLASA
;
A
#
# COMPACT_ATOMS: atom_id res chain seq x y z
N ARG A 1 6.09 -13.74 33.91
CA ARG A 1 4.66 -14.15 33.80
C ARG A 1 3.76 -13.07 33.20
N GLN A 2 3.78 -11.82 33.68
CA GLN A 2 2.94 -10.75 33.12
C GLN A 2 3.20 -10.47 31.62
N ALA A 3 4.47 -10.52 31.18
CA ALA A 3 4.81 -10.41 29.76
C ALA A 3 4.19 -11.54 28.90
N LEU A 4 4.15 -12.77 29.43
CA LEU A 4 3.53 -13.91 28.75
C LEU A 4 2.00 -13.75 28.66
N ARG A 5 1.35 -13.29 29.74
CA ARG A 5 -0.07 -12.94 29.74
C ARG A 5 -0.38 -11.91 28.65
N SER A 6 0.37 -10.79 28.63
CA SER A 6 0.18 -9.74 27.63
C SER A 6 0.43 -10.23 26.20
N ALA A 7 1.35 -11.17 26.00
CA ALA A 7 1.56 -11.80 24.70
C ALA A 7 0.35 -12.65 24.28
N LEU A 8 -0.15 -13.53 25.16
CA LEU A 8 -1.32 -14.37 24.87
C LEU A 8 -2.59 -13.55 24.61
N GLN A 9 -2.81 -12.49 25.41
CA GLN A 9 -3.94 -11.58 25.22
C GLN A 9 -3.91 -10.88 23.85
N ARG A 10 -2.72 -10.38 23.45
CA ARG A 10 -2.55 -9.79 22.11
C ARG A 10 -2.76 -10.81 21.01
N SER A 11 -2.23 -12.03 21.18
CA SER A 11 -2.40 -13.10 20.20
C SER A 11 -3.87 -13.49 20.05
N CYS A 12 -4.65 -13.57 21.13
CA CYS A 12 -6.08 -13.89 21.05
C CYS A 12 -6.90 -12.83 20.31
N ALA A 13 -6.45 -11.57 20.31
CA ALA A 13 -7.12 -10.49 19.59
C ALA A 13 -6.64 -10.33 18.13
N ALA A 14 -5.56 -11.00 17.74
CA ALA A 14 -5.01 -10.89 16.39
C ALA A 14 -5.72 -11.87 15.42
N PRO A 15 -6.17 -11.46 14.24
CA PRO A 15 -6.83 -12.35 13.27
C PRO A 15 -5.80 -13.19 12.48
N ILE A 16 -5.11 -14.09 13.18
CA ILE A 16 -4.12 -15.02 12.61
C ILE A 16 -4.74 -16.42 12.42
N ALA A 17 -4.20 -17.22 11.50
CA ALA A 17 -4.70 -18.58 11.25
C ALA A 17 -4.73 -19.45 12.53
N ARG A 18 -3.74 -19.30 13.41
CA ARG A 18 -3.69 -19.98 14.72
C ARG A 18 -4.78 -19.54 15.70
N VAL A 19 -5.38 -18.36 15.51
CA VAL A 19 -6.55 -17.89 16.29
C VAL A 19 -7.85 -18.43 15.69
N ALA A 20 -7.85 -18.79 14.41
CA ALA A 20 -8.92 -19.58 13.83
C ALA A 20 -8.96 -21.00 14.43
N SER A 21 -7.81 -21.55 14.88
CA SER A 21 -7.77 -22.79 15.66
C SER A 21 -8.11 -22.52 17.14
N ALA A 22 -8.87 -23.45 17.75
CA ALA A 22 -9.27 -23.34 19.16
C ALA A 22 -8.10 -23.51 20.14
N GLU A 23 -6.92 -23.89 19.64
CA GLU A 23 -5.74 -24.25 20.41
C GLU A 23 -5.19 -23.06 21.20
N LEU A 24 -5.06 -21.88 20.59
CA LEU A 24 -4.52 -20.70 21.27
C LEU A 24 -5.41 -20.27 22.45
N TRP A 25 -6.73 -20.37 22.29
CA TRP A 25 -7.65 -20.06 23.37
C TRP A 25 -7.56 -21.09 24.49
N ALA A 26 -7.41 -22.37 24.16
CA ALA A 26 -7.19 -23.43 25.14
C ALA A 26 -5.87 -23.22 25.92
N GLU A 27 -4.79 -22.82 25.26
CA GLU A 27 -3.52 -22.44 25.90
C GLU A 27 -3.70 -21.25 26.85
N TYR A 28 -4.45 -20.22 26.44
CA TYR A 28 -4.74 -19.07 27.29
C TYR A 28 -5.60 -19.44 28.50
N GLU A 29 -6.63 -20.27 28.31
CA GLU A 29 -7.44 -20.78 29.41
C GLU A 29 -6.62 -21.60 30.40
N ALA A 30 -5.76 -22.50 29.93
CA ALA A 30 -4.88 -23.29 30.77
C ALA A 30 -3.92 -22.38 31.56
N PHE A 31 -3.35 -21.37 30.91
CA PHE A 31 -2.46 -20.39 31.55
C PHE A 31 -3.13 -19.58 32.66
N GLU A 32 -4.37 -19.12 32.47
CA GLU A 32 -5.08 -18.38 33.53
C GLU A 32 -5.66 -19.31 34.61
N LYS A 33 -6.00 -20.56 34.29
CA LYS A 33 -6.48 -21.57 35.28
C LYS A 33 -5.34 -22.13 36.16
N ASP A 34 -4.11 -22.18 35.66
CA ASP A 34 -2.91 -22.52 36.43
C ASP A 34 -2.62 -21.47 37.54
N ASN A 35 -3.23 -20.29 37.46
CA ASN A 35 -3.12 -19.26 38.48
C ASN A 35 -4.12 -19.51 39.63
N ALA A 36 -3.63 -19.55 40.86
CA ALA A 36 -4.40 -19.88 42.07
C ALA A 36 -5.59 -18.95 42.41
N GLN A 37 -5.84 -17.89 41.62
CA GLN A 37 -6.98 -16.97 41.78
C GLN A 37 -8.06 -17.22 40.71
N ALA A 38 -8.93 -18.20 40.96
CA ALA A 38 -10.00 -18.62 40.05
C ALA A 38 -10.96 -17.48 39.65
N THR A 39 -11.24 -16.54 40.55
CA THR A 39 -12.12 -15.38 40.31
C THR A 39 -11.53 -14.41 39.30
N LEU A 40 -10.23 -14.11 39.42
CA LEU A 40 -9.52 -13.25 38.48
C LEU A 40 -9.45 -13.91 37.09
N ALA A 41 -9.13 -15.20 37.03
CA ALA A 41 -9.09 -15.96 35.78
C ALA A 41 -10.44 -15.91 35.04
N ALA A 42 -11.56 -16.16 35.74
CA ALA A 42 -12.89 -16.10 35.15
C ALA A 42 -13.22 -14.71 34.56
N SER A 43 -12.89 -13.63 35.29
CA SER A 43 -13.11 -12.26 34.81
C SER A 43 -12.29 -11.92 33.57
N LEU A 44 -11.01 -12.33 33.51
CA LEU A 44 -10.13 -12.08 32.37
C LEU A 44 -10.56 -12.86 31.13
N LEU A 45 -10.96 -14.13 31.31
CA LEU A 45 -11.49 -14.95 30.22
C LEU A 45 -12.78 -14.36 29.66
N ALA A 46 -13.72 -13.94 30.52
CA ALA A 46 -14.95 -13.27 30.09
C ALA A 46 -14.67 -11.97 29.32
N LYS A 47 -13.67 -11.19 29.74
CA LYS A 47 -13.26 -9.95 29.07
C LYS A 47 -12.68 -10.19 27.67
N HIS A 48 -11.82 -11.19 27.49
CA HIS A 48 -11.10 -11.42 26.23
C HIS A 48 -11.82 -12.37 25.26
N LYS A 49 -12.84 -13.12 25.71
CA LYS A 49 -13.59 -14.05 24.87
C LYS A 49 -14.26 -13.38 23.65
N PRO A 50 -14.95 -12.22 23.77
CA PRO A 50 -15.60 -11.60 22.61
C PRO A 50 -14.59 -11.18 21.54
N ALA A 51 -13.44 -10.63 21.95
CA ALA A 51 -12.36 -10.25 21.05
C ALA A 51 -11.79 -11.47 20.30
N PHE A 52 -11.60 -12.59 21.00
CA PHE A 52 -11.17 -13.85 20.38
C PHE A 52 -12.19 -14.38 19.36
N VAL A 53 -13.49 -14.36 19.68
CA VAL A 53 -14.54 -14.82 18.75
C VAL A 53 -14.54 -13.97 17.48
N THR A 54 -14.49 -12.64 17.61
CA THR A 54 -14.40 -11.73 16.46
C THR A 54 -13.12 -11.97 15.65
N ALA A 55 -11.96 -12.04 16.31
CA ALA A 55 -10.68 -12.27 15.64
C ALA A 55 -10.63 -13.63 14.92
N SER A 56 -11.24 -14.67 15.50
CA SER A 56 -11.33 -16.01 14.91
C SER A 56 -12.23 -16.01 13.66
N ALA A 57 -13.37 -15.32 13.70
CA ALA A 57 -14.24 -15.15 12.53
C ALA A 57 -13.50 -14.45 11.38
N VAL A 58 -12.88 -13.29 11.68
CA VAL A 58 -12.09 -12.52 10.70
C VAL A 58 -10.91 -13.34 10.17
N ALA A 59 -10.24 -14.15 11.01
CA ALA A 59 -9.14 -15.00 10.58
C ALA A 59 -9.56 -16.06 9.56
N ARG A 60 -10.76 -16.65 9.70
CA ARG A 60 -11.29 -17.63 8.74
C ARG A 60 -11.62 -16.98 7.39
N GLU A 61 -12.27 -15.82 7.42
CA GLU A 61 -12.57 -15.05 6.21
C GLU A 61 -11.28 -14.64 5.49
N ARG A 62 -10.28 -14.15 6.24
CA ARG A 62 -8.95 -13.84 5.69
C ARG A 62 -8.26 -15.07 5.11
N ALA A 63 -8.35 -16.22 5.76
CA ALA A 63 -7.71 -17.45 5.28
C ALA A 63 -8.26 -17.86 3.89
N ALA A 64 -9.56 -17.71 3.66
CA ALA A 64 -10.16 -17.97 2.35
C ALA A 64 -9.62 -17.02 1.26
N LEU A 65 -9.43 -15.74 1.59
CA LEU A 65 -8.84 -14.76 0.66
C LEU A 65 -7.36 -15.05 0.38
N TRP A 66 -6.60 -15.43 1.42
CA TRP A 66 -5.20 -15.82 1.27
C TRP A 66 -5.00 -17.10 0.47
N ALA A 67 -5.97 -18.02 0.47
CA ALA A 67 -5.90 -19.24 -0.34
C ALA A 67 -5.85 -18.96 -1.86
N ALA A 68 -6.38 -17.82 -2.30
CA ALA A 68 -6.32 -17.38 -3.69
C ALA A 68 -5.01 -16.66 -4.06
N ILE A 69 -4.13 -16.41 -3.08
CA ILE A 69 -2.91 -15.62 -3.25
C ILE A 69 -1.69 -16.52 -3.02
N ASN A 70 -0.77 -16.51 -3.99
CA ASN A 70 0.54 -17.10 -3.86
C ASN A 70 1.59 -15.98 -3.60
N PRO A 71 2.02 -15.78 -2.34
CA PRO A 71 2.99 -14.74 -2.00
C PRO A 71 4.41 -15.06 -2.49
N HIS A 72 4.67 -16.29 -2.94
CA HIS A 72 5.98 -16.75 -3.40
C HIS A 72 6.21 -16.56 -4.90
N VAL A 73 5.25 -15.96 -5.63
CA VAL A 73 5.47 -15.58 -7.02
C VAL A 73 6.60 -14.56 -7.08
N VAL A 74 7.64 -14.91 -7.86
CA VAL A 74 8.76 -14.01 -8.09
C VAL A 74 8.27 -12.81 -8.90
N PRO A 75 8.50 -11.57 -8.44
CA PRO A 75 8.10 -10.39 -9.19
C PRO A 75 8.93 -10.27 -10.47
N VAL A 76 8.25 -10.25 -11.61
CA VAL A 76 8.87 -10.09 -12.94
C VAL A 76 8.38 -8.78 -13.56
N GLN A 77 9.26 -8.10 -14.30
CA GLN A 77 8.92 -6.91 -15.06
C GLN A 77 8.09 -7.28 -16.31
N PRO A 78 7.20 -6.39 -16.78
CA PRO A 78 6.50 -6.63 -18.04
C PRO A 78 7.50 -6.82 -19.20
N PRO A 79 7.20 -7.70 -20.17
CA PRO A 79 8.01 -7.83 -21.38
C PRO A 79 8.12 -6.50 -22.08
N GLN A 80 9.34 -6.14 -22.49
CA GLN A 80 9.63 -4.83 -23.04
C GLN A 80 9.40 -4.75 -24.55
N ASP A 81 9.61 -5.87 -25.24
CA ASP A 81 9.58 -5.96 -26.71
C ASP A 81 8.63 -7.05 -27.18
N ARG A 82 8.08 -6.90 -28.39
CA ARG A 82 7.19 -7.90 -29.01
C ARG A 82 7.85 -9.28 -29.17
N ALA A 83 9.18 -9.34 -29.30
CA ALA A 83 9.90 -10.62 -29.34
C ALA A 83 9.95 -11.33 -27.98
N SER A 84 9.84 -10.58 -26.88
CA SER A 84 9.88 -11.09 -25.51
C SER A 84 8.50 -11.48 -24.96
N SER A 85 7.42 -11.23 -25.70
CA SER A 85 6.04 -11.48 -25.25
C SER A 85 5.64 -12.95 -25.22
N SER A 86 6.46 -13.87 -25.73
CA SER A 86 6.26 -15.33 -25.67
C SER A 86 7.27 -16.06 -24.78
N GLY A 87 8.24 -15.34 -24.21
CA GLY A 87 9.34 -15.91 -23.43
C GLY A 87 9.00 -16.26 -21.97
N PRO A 88 9.96 -16.84 -21.22
CA PRO A 88 9.82 -17.11 -19.79
C PRO A 88 9.43 -15.87 -18.96
N ALA A 89 9.94 -14.68 -19.33
CA ALA A 89 9.59 -13.43 -18.69
C ALA A 89 8.10 -13.06 -18.86
N ALA A 90 7.52 -13.29 -20.04
CA ALA A 90 6.10 -13.08 -20.29
C ALA A 90 5.22 -14.04 -19.47
N ARG A 91 5.64 -15.31 -19.36
CA ARG A 91 4.95 -16.29 -18.49
C ARG A 91 5.03 -15.89 -17.01
N GLY A 92 6.20 -15.46 -16.54
CA GLY A 92 6.37 -14.96 -15.18
C GLY A 92 5.52 -13.72 -14.89
N PHE A 93 5.48 -12.76 -15.80
CA PHE A 93 4.63 -11.58 -15.66
C PHE A 93 3.12 -11.93 -15.71
N ALA A 94 2.71 -12.90 -16.54
CA ALA A 94 1.33 -13.38 -16.56
C ALA A 94 0.90 -13.97 -15.20
N LEU A 95 1.79 -14.70 -14.51
CA LEU A 95 1.54 -15.16 -13.14
C LEU A 95 1.35 -14.00 -12.18
N VAL A 96 2.16 -12.94 -12.27
CA VAL A 96 1.99 -11.72 -11.46
C VAL A 96 0.60 -11.10 -11.72
N LEU A 97 0.17 -11.00 -12.97
CA LEU A 97 -1.15 -10.46 -13.33
C LEU A 97 -2.31 -11.31 -12.77
N GLN A 98 -2.16 -12.64 -12.79
CA GLN A 98 -3.16 -13.57 -12.26
C GLN A 98 -3.38 -13.39 -10.75
N GLN A 99 -2.37 -12.91 -10.00
CA GLN A 99 -2.48 -12.66 -8.56
C GLN A 99 -3.25 -11.37 -8.23
N LEU A 100 -3.36 -10.42 -9.17
CA LEU A 100 -3.93 -9.09 -8.90
C LEU A 100 -5.37 -9.12 -8.36
N PRO A 101 -6.30 -9.93 -8.90
CA PRO A 101 -7.66 -9.99 -8.38
C PRO A 101 -7.72 -10.47 -6.93
N GLY A 102 -6.89 -11.46 -6.56
CA GLY A 102 -6.81 -11.98 -5.18
C GLY A 102 -6.34 -10.90 -4.20
N TRP A 103 -5.26 -10.20 -4.55
CA TRP A 103 -4.77 -9.07 -3.75
C TRP A 103 -5.80 -7.93 -3.63
N ARG A 104 -6.48 -7.59 -4.73
CA ARG A 104 -7.56 -6.57 -4.72
C ARG A 104 -8.74 -6.98 -3.86
N ALA A 105 -9.14 -8.24 -3.90
CA ALA A 105 -10.20 -8.77 -3.05
C ALA A 105 -9.82 -8.70 -1.56
N LEU A 106 -8.57 -9.04 -1.22
CA LEU A 106 -8.05 -8.89 0.14
C LEU A 106 -8.07 -7.42 0.60
N LEU A 107 -7.55 -6.51 -0.21
CA LEU A 107 -7.53 -5.08 0.15
C LEU A 107 -8.94 -4.49 0.29
N ALA A 108 -9.86 -4.84 -0.61
CA ALA A 108 -11.26 -4.40 -0.54
C ALA A 108 -11.98 -4.97 0.69
N TYR A 109 -11.63 -6.18 1.13
CA TYR A 109 -12.11 -6.74 2.38
C TYR A 109 -11.55 -5.96 3.59
N GLU A 110 -10.25 -5.70 3.61
CA GLU A 110 -9.63 -4.94 4.70
C GLU A 110 -10.11 -3.50 4.77
N GLU A 111 -10.44 -2.87 3.64
CA GLU A 111 -10.98 -1.51 3.57
C GLU A 111 -12.31 -1.36 4.33
N ARG A 112 -13.12 -2.43 4.41
CA ARG A 112 -14.37 -2.46 5.19
C ARG A 112 -14.13 -2.45 6.70
N ASN A 113 -12.88 -2.54 7.14
CA ASN A 113 -12.47 -2.56 8.54
C ASN A 113 -13.25 -3.60 9.37
N PRO A 114 -13.14 -4.90 9.05
CA PRO A 114 -13.90 -5.96 9.72
C PRO A 114 -13.62 -6.04 11.22
N LEU A 115 -12.42 -5.63 11.65
CA LEU A 115 -12.01 -5.56 13.04
C LEU A 115 -12.50 -4.30 13.78
N ARG A 116 -13.12 -3.35 13.07
CA ARG A 116 -13.56 -2.04 13.61
C ARG A 116 -12.46 -1.33 14.40
N LEU A 117 -11.24 -1.36 13.85
CA LEU A 117 -10.08 -0.66 14.40
C LEU A 117 -10.30 0.85 14.32
N ASP A 118 -9.62 1.63 15.16
CA ASP A 118 -9.56 3.07 14.96
C ASP A 118 -8.86 3.41 13.63
N ALA A 119 -9.00 4.67 13.20
CA ALA A 119 -8.50 5.12 11.90
C ALA A 119 -6.98 4.94 11.74
N GLU A 120 -6.20 5.16 12.79
CA GLU A 120 -4.74 5.06 12.74
C GLU A 120 -4.28 3.60 12.65
N GLN A 121 -4.89 2.73 13.47
CA GLN A 121 -4.64 1.29 13.45
C GLN A 121 -5.07 0.66 12.12
N HIS A 122 -6.26 1.02 11.63
CA HIS A 122 -6.78 0.53 10.35
C HIS A 122 -5.86 0.94 9.19
N ALA A 123 -5.42 2.19 9.17
CA ALA A 123 -4.54 2.68 8.12
C ALA A 123 -3.12 2.06 8.19
N SER A 124 -2.59 1.82 9.39
CA SER A 124 -1.34 1.08 9.58
C SER A 124 -1.44 -0.38 9.12
N LEU A 125 -2.59 -1.02 9.36
CA LEU A 125 -2.88 -2.36 8.86
C LEU A 125 -2.94 -2.35 7.33
N MET A 126 -3.67 -1.40 6.73
CA MET A 126 -3.77 -1.27 5.27
C MET A 126 -2.40 -1.06 4.62
N ARG A 127 -1.57 -0.16 5.17
CA ARG A 127 -0.17 0.05 4.74
C ARG A 127 0.60 -1.27 4.75
N SER A 128 0.49 -2.05 5.82
CA SER A 128 1.18 -3.34 5.95
C SER A 128 0.73 -4.36 4.90
N HIS A 129 -0.58 -4.40 4.59
CA HIS A 129 -1.10 -5.25 3.51
C HIS A 129 -0.61 -4.83 2.13
N LEU A 130 -0.61 -3.52 1.83
CA LEU A 130 -0.08 -2.97 0.57
C LEU A 130 1.41 -3.29 0.40
N GLN A 131 2.21 -3.12 1.45
CA GLN A 131 3.63 -3.50 1.43
C GLN A 131 3.83 -4.99 1.13
N ARG A 132 2.97 -5.86 1.67
CA ARG A 132 3.01 -7.30 1.37
C ARG A 132 2.61 -7.60 -0.07
N CYS A 133 1.62 -6.90 -0.63
CA CYS A 133 1.25 -7.04 -2.04
C CYS A 133 2.47 -6.81 -2.94
N LEU A 134 3.19 -5.70 -2.68
CA LEU A 134 4.35 -5.27 -3.47
C LEU A 134 5.52 -6.27 -3.49
N LEU A 135 5.59 -7.22 -2.57
CA LEU A 135 6.62 -8.28 -2.60
C LEU A 135 6.45 -9.20 -3.83
N SER A 136 5.20 -9.50 -4.22
CA SER A 136 4.89 -10.39 -5.35
C SER A 136 4.46 -9.63 -6.61
N THR A 137 3.92 -8.42 -6.45
CA THR A 137 3.38 -7.61 -7.55
C THR A 137 4.15 -6.29 -7.74
N ARG A 138 5.47 -6.30 -7.52
CA ARG A 138 6.31 -5.10 -7.54
C ARG A 138 6.23 -4.32 -8.85
N SER A 139 6.00 -4.99 -9.98
CA SER A 139 5.88 -4.36 -11.30
C SER A 139 4.52 -3.73 -11.56
N ALA A 140 3.54 -3.90 -10.68
CA ALA A 140 2.18 -3.39 -10.84
C ALA A 140 2.04 -1.96 -10.29
N PRO A 141 1.82 -0.93 -11.13
CA PRO A 141 1.88 0.47 -10.70
C PRO A 141 0.82 0.88 -9.68
N HIS A 142 -0.38 0.30 -9.79
CA HIS A 142 -1.53 0.68 -8.97
C HIS A 142 -1.30 0.48 -7.46
N PHE A 143 -0.58 -0.57 -7.04
CA PHE A 143 -0.31 -0.78 -5.61
C PHE A 143 0.69 0.21 -5.04
N TRP A 144 1.64 0.69 -5.85
CA TRP A 144 2.53 1.78 -5.44
C TRP A 144 1.77 3.10 -5.24
N MET A 145 0.83 3.40 -6.14
CA MET A 145 -0.03 4.57 -6.01
C MET A 145 -0.93 4.48 -4.77
N GLU A 146 -1.53 3.32 -4.51
CA GLU A 146 -2.35 3.13 -3.30
C GLU A 146 -1.53 3.18 -2.01
N LEU A 147 -0.30 2.66 -2.01
CA LEU A 147 0.61 2.79 -0.86
C LEU A 147 0.96 4.25 -0.61
N ALA A 148 1.34 5.00 -1.65
CA ALA A 148 1.64 6.43 -1.53
C ALA A 148 0.42 7.23 -1.03
N ARG A 149 -0.78 6.89 -1.50
CA ARG A 149 -2.03 7.49 -1.04
C ARG A 149 -2.32 7.14 0.43
N SER A 150 -1.99 5.93 0.87
CA SER A 150 -2.15 5.54 2.27
C SER A 150 -1.28 6.39 3.22
N GLU A 151 -0.06 6.75 2.81
CA GLU A 151 0.80 7.66 3.59
C GLU A 151 0.15 9.03 3.77
N LEU A 152 -0.50 9.54 2.73
CA LEU A 152 -1.20 10.82 2.76
C LEU A 152 -2.48 10.77 3.61
N ARG A 153 -3.23 9.66 3.54
CA ARG A 153 -4.44 9.45 4.36
C ARG A 153 -4.11 9.35 5.86
N ILE A 154 -3.00 8.69 6.20
CA ILE A 154 -2.57 8.53 7.60
C ILE A 154 -2.25 9.87 8.25
N ALA A 155 -1.71 10.81 7.48
CA ALA A 155 -1.48 12.17 7.94
C ALA A 155 -2.71 13.09 7.82
N GLY A 156 -3.89 12.55 7.45
CA GLY A 156 -5.11 13.32 7.26
C GLY A 156 -5.08 14.29 6.07
N VAL A 157 -4.08 14.18 5.19
CA VAL A 157 -3.96 15.04 3.99
C VAL A 157 -5.05 14.67 2.98
N LEU A 158 -5.29 13.37 2.78
CA LEU A 158 -6.32 12.88 1.87
C LEU A 158 -7.43 12.15 2.62
N GLY A 159 -8.64 12.25 2.09
CA GLY A 159 -9.79 11.45 2.50
C GLY A 159 -9.73 10.01 1.96
N PRO A 160 -10.66 9.14 2.40
CA PRO A 160 -10.66 7.73 2.03
C PRO A 160 -10.74 7.47 0.52
N SER A 161 -11.53 8.22 -0.24
CA SER A 161 -11.73 8.00 -1.68
C SER A 161 -11.02 9.01 -2.58
N GLU A 162 -10.30 9.97 -2.01
CA GLU A 162 -9.72 11.06 -2.77
C GLU A 162 -8.51 10.60 -3.60
N PRO A 163 -8.36 11.10 -4.84
CA PRO A 163 -7.20 10.81 -5.67
C PRO A 163 -5.94 11.48 -5.15
N ILE A 164 -4.77 10.92 -5.52
CA ILE A 164 -3.46 11.43 -5.06
C ILE A 164 -3.19 12.89 -5.48
N PHE A 165 -3.80 13.35 -6.57
CA PHE A 165 -3.65 14.71 -7.08
C PHE A 165 -4.52 15.74 -6.33
N ALA A 166 -5.50 15.32 -5.52
CA ALA A 166 -6.33 16.23 -4.72
C ALA A 166 -5.57 16.91 -3.56
N VAL A 167 -4.30 16.51 -3.33
CA VAL A 167 -3.44 17.12 -2.30
C VAL A 167 -3.26 18.62 -2.53
N ALA A 168 -3.20 19.06 -3.79
CA ALA A 168 -2.99 20.45 -4.16
C ALA A 168 -4.16 21.36 -3.74
N ASP A 169 -5.36 20.82 -3.62
CA ASP A 169 -6.59 21.57 -3.32
C ASP A 169 -6.77 21.81 -1.80
N LYS A 170 -5.81 21.40 -0.97
CA LYS A 170 -5.91 21.41 0.49
C LYS A 170 -4.87 22.31 1.16
N PRO A 171 -5.11 23.64 1.23
CA PRO A 171 -4.10 24.61 1.68
C PRO A 171 -3.61 24.36 3.11
N ASP A 172 -4.49 23.95 4.02
CA ASP A 172 -4.13 23.66 5.42
C ASP A 172 -3.17 22.46 5.53
N ALA A 173 -3.45 21.40 4.74
CA ALA A 173 -2.59 20.22 4.68
C ALA A 173 -1.28 20.50 3.93
N MET A 174 -1.28 21.46 2.99
CA MET A 174 -0.08 21.91 2.30
C MET A 174 0.86 22.66 3.24
N ALA A 175 0.33 23.54 4.10
CA ALA A 175 1.11 24.32 5.06
C ALA A 175 1.60 23.51 6.28
N SER A 176 0.91 22.42 6.62
CA SER A 176 1.24 21.58 7.78
C SER A 176 2.56 20.81 7.62
N ALA A 177 3.39 20.81 8.67
CA ALA A 177 4.60 20.00 8.76
C ALA A 177 4.32 18.49 8.67
N ALA A 178 3.21 18.02 9.25
CA ALA A 178 2.77 16.64 9.13
C ALA A 178 2.38 16.29 7.68
N GLY A 179 1.73 17.23 6.99
CA GLY A 179 1.42 17.08 5.56
C GLY A 179 2.68 17.04 4.69
N ALA A 180 3.68 17.88 4.99
CA ALA A 180 4.97 17.85 4.28
C ALA A 180 5.72 16.53 4.48
N ALA A 181 5.74 16.01 5.71
CA ALA A 181 6.34 14.70 6.02
C ALA A 181 5.62 13.56 5.27
N ALA A 182 4.28 13.60 5.20
CA ALA A 182 3.48 12.62 4.48
C ALA A 182 3.73 12.65 2.96
N ARG A 183 3.83 13.85 2.37
CA ARG A 183 4.21 14.00 0.96
C ARG A 183 5.62 13.49 0.68
N SER A 184 6.57 13.73 1.59
CA SER A 184 7.92 13.19 1.49
C SER A 184 7.93 11.65 1.55
N ALA A 185 7.12 11.05 2.44
CA ALA A 185 6.94 9.60 2.50
C ALA A 185 6.31 9.04 1.22
N ALA A 186 5.26 9.69 0.72
CA ALA A 186 4.61 9.34 -0.54
C ALA A 186 5.58 9.45 -1.74
N LEU A 187 6.40 10.50 -1.80
CA LEU A 187 7.41 10.68 -2.85
C LEU A 187 8.42 9.52 -2.85
N LYS A 188 8.89 9.09 -1.67
CA LYS A 188 9.80 7.94 -1.54
C LYS A 188 9.16 6.66 -2.10
N VAL A 189 7.91 6.40 -1.73
CA VAL A 189 7.16 5.23 -2.22
C VAL A 189 7.00 5.28 -3.75
N LEU A 190 6.60 6.42 -4.30
CA LEU A 190 6.40 6.58 -5.74
C LEU A 190 7.72 6.48 -6.51
N THR A 191 8.81 7.03 -5.98
CA THR A 191 10.15 6.92 -6.57
C THR A 191 10.62 5.46 -6.63
N GLU A 192 10.40 4.69 -5.56
CA GLU A 192 10.66 3.24 -5.57
C GLU A 192 9.75 2.49 -6.57
N GLY A 193 8.51 2.93 -6.72
CA GLY A 193 7.58 2.46 -7.74
C GLY A 193 8.08 2.72 -9.16
N CYS A 194 8.61 3.92 -9.45
CA CYS A 194 9.20 4.25 -10.74
C CYS A 194 10.43 3.37 -11.05
N LYS A 195 11.27 3.05 -10.05
CA LYS A 195 12.36 2.07 -10.25
C LYS A 195 11.82 0.67 -10.55
N ALA A 196 10.73 0.29 -9.89
CA ALA A 196 10.11 -1.02 -10.03
C ALA A 196 9.22 -1.18 -11.27
N ALA A 197 8.79 -0.09 -11.89
CA ALA A 197 7.96 -0.07 -13.09
C ALA A 197 8.30 1.18 -13.93
N PRO A 198 9.49 1.23 -14.54
CA PRO A 198 10.05 2.45 -15.14
C PRO A 198 9.27 2.97 -16.35
N ARG A 199 8.46 2.13 -16.98
CA ARG A 199 7.59 2.51 -18.11
C ARG A 199 6.19 2.96 -17.66
N SER A 200 5.92 3.00 -16.35
CA SER A 200 4.64 3.45 -15.84
C SER A 200 4.56 4.97 -15.85
N GLU A 201 3.95 5.52 -16.88
CA GLU A 201 3.73 6.96 -17.01
C GLU A 201 2.83 7.51 -15.89
N ALA A 202 1.87 6.72 -15.41
CA ALA A 202 1.01 7.10 -14.29
C ALA A 202 1.81 7.30 -12.99
N LEU A 203 2.83 6.46 -12.74
CA LEU A 203 3.73 6.65 -11.60
C LEU A 203 4.64 7.85 -11.82
N ALA A 204 5.15 8.04 -13.04
CA ALA A 204 5.99 9.18 -13.37
C ALA A 204 5.27 10.51 -13.13
N MET A 205 4.05 10.66 -13.67
CA MET A 205 3.22 11.86 -13.46
C MET A 205 2.92 12.09 -11.98
N ALA A 206 2.46 11.06 -11.25
CA ALA A 206 2.17 11.19 -9.83
C ALA A 206 3.42 11.54 -8.99
N THR A 207 4.58 10.97 -9.32
CA THR A 207 5.85 11.29 -8.67
C THR A 207 6.24 12.75 -8.92
N ALA A 208 6.11 13.21 -10.17
CA ALA A 208 6.42 14.56 -10.56
C ALA A 208 5.50 15.59 -9.87
N ASP A 209 4.19 15.30 -9.78
CA ASP A 209 3.23 16.16 -9.09
C ASP A 209 3.57 16.30 -7.59
N ILE A 210 3.85 15.19 -6.90
CA ILE A 210 4.23 15.23 -5.48
C ILE A 210 5.59 15.92 -5.29
N ALA A 211 6.55 15.72 -6.19
CA ALA A 211 7.84 16.43 -6.15
C ALA A 211 7.66 17.94 -6.37
N GLU A 212 6.81 18.36 -7.30
CA GLU A 212 6.44 19.77 -7.52
C GLU A 212 5.84 20.38 -6.25
N LEU A 213 4.90 19.69 -5.60
CA LEU A 213 4.29 20.12 -4.33
C LEU A 213 5.27 20.20 -3.15
N LEU A 214 6.40 19.50 -3.22
CA LEU A 214 7.49 19.58 -2.24
C LEU A 214 8.54 20.63 -2.60
N GLY A 215 8.37 21.36 -3.70
CA GLY A 215 9.35 22.34 -4.18
C GLY A 215 10.61 21.69 -4.75
N GLN A 216 10.50 20.47 -5.30
CA GLN A 216 11.61 19.71 -5.88
C GLN A 216 11.47 19.56 -7.42
N PRO A 217 11.51 20.67 -8.18
CA PRO A 217 11.24 20.63 -9.62
C PRO A 217 12.30 19.84 -10.42
N LYS A 218 13.55 19.78 -9.93
CA LYS A 218 14.61 18.98 -10.58
C LYS A 218 14.25 17.49 -10.62
N THR A 219 13.75 16.96 -9.49
CA THR A 219 13.28 15.57 -9.40
C THR A 219 12.12 15.30 -10.36
N ALA A 220 11.20 16.25 -10.51
CA ALA A 220 10.11 16.12 -11.48
C ALA A 220 10.62 16.08 -12.93
N VAL A 221 11.61 16.91 -13.30
CA VAL A 221 12.27 16.87 -14.62
C VAL A 221 12.91 15.50 -14.85
N ASP A 222 13.73 15.01 -13.92
CA ASP A 222 14.45 13.73 -14.06
C ASP A 222 13.47 12.57 -14.29
N VAL A 223 12.33 12.59 -13.58
CA VAL A 223 11.27 11.57 -13.71
C VAL A 223 10.59 11.65 -15.08
N TYR A 224 10.24 12.85 -15.55
CA TYR A 224 9.64 13.02 -16.87
C TYR A 224 10.60 12.62 -18.00
N GLU A 225 11.87 13.02 -17.93
CA GLU A 225 12.88 12.62 -18.90
C GLU A 225 13.07 11.11 -18.93
N GLN A 226 13.11 10.46 -17.75
CA GLN A 226 13.24 9.01 -17.68
C GLN A 226 12.01 8.30 -18.26
N ALA A 227 10.80 8.79 -17.99
CA ALA A 227 9.56 8.22 -18.53
C ALA A 227 9.42 8.46 -20.04
N ALA A 228 9.99 9.55 -20.56
CA ALA A 228 10.03 9.86 -21.98
C ALA A 228 11.00 9.00 -22.79
N LYS A 229 11.93 8.26 -22.13
CA LYS A 229 12.84 7.31 -22.79
C LYS A 229 12.06 6.10 -23.32
N GLY A 230 11.50 6.22 -24.52
CA GLY A 230 10.74 5.18 -25.18
C GLY A 230 9.75 5.75 -26.18
N ARG A 231 8.48 5.33 -26.08
CA ARG A 231 7.36 5.89 -26.83
C ARG A 231 6.41 6.55 -25.83
N PRO A 232 6.62 7.83 -25.49
CA PRO A 232 5.78 8.52 -24.52
C PRO A 232 4.35 8.66 -25.05
N SER A 233 3.35 8.50 -24.18
CA SER A 233 1.98 8.82 -24.54
C SER A 233 1.77 10.33 -24.63
N ALA A 234 0.73 10.72 -25.37
CA ALA A 234 0.30 12.11 -25.42
C ALA A 234 -0.01 12.67 -24.02
N SER A 235 -0.54 11.85 -23.11
CA SER A 235 -0.85 12.27 -21.74
C SER A 235 0.40 12.65 -20.95
N LEU A 236 1.46 11.83 -21.03
CA LEU A 236 2.73 12.12 -20.39
C LEU A 236 3.34 13.42 -20.93
N LEU A 237 3.34 13.58 -22.26
CA LEU A 237 3.88 14.77 -22.91
C LEU A 237 3.10 16.03 -22.53
N VAL A 238 1.78 15.98 -22.51
CA VAL A 238 0.94 17.12 -22.08
C VAL A 238 1.21 17.48 -20.62
N ALA A 239 1.35 16.48 -19.74
CA ALA A 239 1.71 16.72 -18.34
C ALA A 239 3.08 17.39 -18.21
N TRP A 240 4.09 16.87 -18.92
CA TRP A 240 5.44 17.42 -18.92
C TRP A 240 5.50 18.84 -19.51
N LEU A 241 4.76 19.11 -20.59
CA LEU A 241 4.62 20.44 -21.19
C LEU A 241 4.00 21.45 -20.22
N ARG A 242 2.94 21.06 -19.51
CA ARG A 242 2.29 21.92 -18.50
C ARG A 242 3.25 22.23 -17.36
N PHE A 243 3.97 21.22 -16.87
CA PHE A 243 4.99 21.38 -15.83
C PHE A 243 6.12 22.32 -16.28
N THR A 244 6.75 22.04 -17.42
CA THR A 244 7.87 22.85 -17.95
C THR A 244 7.45 24.28 -18.25
N ARG A 245 6.23 24.51 -18.75
CA ARG A 245 5.71 25.86 -18.94
C ARG A 245 5.58 26.64 -17.62
N ARG A 246 5.17 25.98 -16.51
CA ARG A 246 5.08 26.62 -15.18
C ARG A 246 6.44 27.00 -14.60
N HIS A 247 7.46 26.15 -14.78
CA HIS A 247 8.76 26.30 -14.08
C HIS A 247 9.88 26.90 -14.94
N ALA A 248 9.87 26.68 -16.26
CA ALA A 248 10.94 27.06 -17.19
C ALA A 248 10.46 27.94 -18.36
N GLY A 249 9.16 28.22 -18.45
CA GLY A 249 8.58 29.13 -19.44
C GLY A 249 8.30 28.51 -20.81
N ALA A 250 7.81 29.35 -21.73
CA ALA A 250 7.27 28.90 -23.01
C ALA A 250 8.32 28.33 -23.98
N THR A 251 9.55 28.86 -23.97
CA THR A 251 10.63 28.39 -24.85
C THR A 251 11.05 26.97 -24.51
N ALA A 252 11.24 26.67 -23.22
CA ALA A 252 11.58 25.32 -22.75
C ALA A 252 10.48 24.31 -23.08
N ALA A 253 9.21 24.69 -22.91
CA ALA A 253 8.08 23.82 -23.28
C ALA A 253 8.06 23.49 -24.78
N ARG A 254 8.45 24.42 -25.67
CA ARG A 254 8.54 24.13 -27.12
C ARG A 254 9.63 23.08 -27.42
N HIS A 255 10.73 23.07 -26.68
CA HIS A 255 11.75 22.03 -26.85
C HIS A 255 11.23 20.64 -26.47
N VAL A 256 10.45 20.52 -25.40
CA VAL A 256 9.79 19.25 -25.03
C VAL A 256 8.85 18.77 -26.13
N LEU A 257 8.05 19.67 -26.71
CA LEU A 257 7.16 19.34 -27.82
C LEU A 257 7.93 18.92 -29.08
N ALA A 258 9.06 19.56 -29.36
CA ALA A 258 9.90 19.21 -30.50
C ALA A 258 10.64 17.87 -30.32
N SER A 259 10.82 17.42 -29.08
CA SER A 259 11.42 16.12 -28.74
C SER A 259 10.42 14.95 -28.65
N ALA A 260 9.12 15.25 -28.74
CA ALA A 260 8.03 14.29 -28.69
C ALA A 260 7.77 13.64 -30.06
#